data_AF-A0AA97GVQ9-F1
#
_entry.id   AF-A0AA97GVQ9-F1
#
_cell.length_a   1.000
_cell.length_b   1.000
_cell.length_c   1.000
_cell.angle_alpha   90.00
_cell.angle_beta   90.00
_cell.angle_gamma   90.00
#
_symmetry.space_group_name_H-M   'P 1'
#
loop_
_entity.id
_entity.type
_entity.pdbx_description
1 polymer ?
#
loop_
_entity_poly.entity_id
_entity_poly.type
_entity_poly.pdbx_seq_one_letter_code
_entity_poly.pdbx_strand_id
1 'polypeptide(L)' 'MTDHPTDDQIARALARADGALAAAGHRLDPADRAASDAEIAAAMRGEITFDDAVAIGLVRITGKDQQ' A
#
# COMPACT_ATOMS: atom_id res chain seq x y z
N MET A 1 24.72 -3.85 5.07
CA MET A 1 23.98 -3.87 3.79
C MET A 1 22.52 -3.93 4.17
N THR A 2 21.79 -2.82 4.04
CA THR A 2 20.33 -2.87 4.06
C THR A 2 19.92 -3.44 2.71
N ASP A 3 19.58 -4.72 2.66
CA ASP A 3 19.01 -5.33 1.46
C ASP A 3 17.64 -4.68 1.23
N HIS A 4 17.61 -3.67 0.36
CA HIS A 4 16.34 -3.13 -0.13
C HIS A 4 15.61 -4.25 -0.88
N PRO A 5 14.30 -4.40 -0.70
CA PRO A 5 13.57 -5.45 -1.37
C PRO A 5 13.65 -5.28 -2.88
N THR A 6 13.87 -6.39 -3.59
CA THR A 6 13.83 -6.39 -5.05
C THR A 6 12.41 -6.13 -5.54
N ASP A 7 12.25 -5.66 -6.78
CA ASP A 7 10.91 -5.45 -7.37
C ASP A 7 10.06 -6.73 -7.35
N ASP A 8 10.67 -7.91 -7.46
CA ASP A 8 9.98 -9.20 -7.29
C ASP A 8 9.47 -9.44 -5.86
N GLN A 9 10.18 -8.95 -4.83
CA GLN A 9 9.72 -9.03 -3.45
C GLN A 9 8.55 -8.06 -3.21
N ILE A 10 8.61 -6.87 -3.80
CA ILE A 10 7.51 -5.91 -3.78
C ILE A 10 6.28 -6.49 -4.48
N ALA A 11 6.42 -6.98 -5.72
CA ALA A 11 5.32 -7.58 -6.47
C ALA A 11 4.66 -8.76 -5.73
N ARG A 12 5.45 -9.62 -5.07
CA ARG A 12 4.92 -10.72 -4.25
C ARG A 12 4.16 -10.23 -3.01
N ALA A 13 4.62 -9.17 -2.37
CA ALA A 13 3.92 -8.58 -1.23
C ALA A 13 2.58 -7.98 -1.66
N LEU A 14 2.56 -7.23 -2.78
CA LEU A 14 1.33 -6.68 -3.33
C LEU A 14 0.32 -7.77 -3.72
N ALA A 15 0.76 -8.84 -4.39
CA ALA A 15 -0.10 -9.97 -4.72
C ALA A 15 -0.70 -10.68 -3.50
N ARG A 16 0.03 -10.71 -2.36
CA ARG A 16 -0.51 -11.24 -1.10
C ARG A 16 -1.56 -10.31 -0.50
N ALA A 17 -1.35 -9.00 -0.58
CA ALA A 17 -2.33 -8.01 -0.15
C ALA A 17 -3.63 -8.13 -0.97
N ASP A 18 -3.51 -8.32 -2.29
CA ASP A 18 -4.65 -8.60 -3.18
C ASP A 18 -5.41 -9.86 -2.77
N GLY A 19 -4.69 -10.96 -2.50
CA GLY A 19 -5.28 -12.20 -2.05
C GLY A 19 -6.04 -12.05 -0.73
N ALA A 20 -5.48 -11.29 0.23
CA ALA A 20 -6.14 -11.02 1.51
C ALA A 20 -7.40 -10.16 1.34
N LEU A 21 -7.35 -9.13 0.50
CA LEU A 21 -8.49 -8.25 0.23
C LEU A 21 -9.64 -9.03 -0.45
N ALA A 22 -9.31 -9.86 -1.44
CA ALA A 22 -10.26 -10.71 -2.13
C ALA A 22 -10.89 -11.76 -1.20
N ALA A 23 -10.10 -12.37 -0.31
CA ALA A 23 -10.59 -13.32 0.69
C ALA A 23 -11.56 -12.67 1.69
N ALA A 24 -11.38 -11.37 1.97
CA ALA A 24 -12.28 -10.60 2.80
C ALA A 24 -13.54 -10.09 2.06
N GLY A 25 -13.69 -10.39 0.76
CA GLY A 25 -14.82 -9.93 -0.05
C GLY A 25 -14.80 -8.43 -0.35
N HIS A 26 -13.67 -7.76 -0.09
CA HIS A 26 -13.51 -6.33 -0.34
C HIS A 26 -12.83 -6.11 -1.70
N ARG A 27 -13.11 -4.96 -2.29
CA ARG A 27 -12.40 -4.45 -3.46
C ARG A 27 -12.11 -2.98 -3.24
N LEU A 28 -10.90 -2.57 -3.58
CA LEU A 28 -10.54 -1.16 -3.70
C LEU A 28 -10.92 -0.68 -5.08
N ASP A 29 -11.33 0.58 -5.19
CA ASP A 29 -11.40 1.25 -6.48
C ASP A 29 -10.01 1.26 -7.14
N PRO A 30 -9.89 1.18 -8.49
CA PRO A 30 -8.60 1.16 -9.17
C PRO A 30 -7.67 2.32 -8.78
N ALA A 31 -8.20 3.53 -8.54
CA ALA A 31 -7.39 4.67 -8.12
C ALA A 31 -6.83 4.48 -6.71
N ASP A 32 -7.64 3.96 -5.78
CA ASP A 32 -7.23 3.66 -4.41
C ASP A 32 -6.21 2.53 -4.35
N ARG A 33 -6.37 1.53 -5.22
CA ARG A 33 -5.44 0.41 -5.33
C ARG A 33 -4.08 0.89 -5.78
N ALA A 34 -4.02 1.66 -6.86
CA ALA A 34 -2.77 2.21 -7.39
C ALA A 34 -2.04 3.08 -6.36
N ALA A 35 -2.79 3.89 -5.61
CA ALA A 35 -2.22 4.74 -4.58
C ALA A 35 -1.70 3.94 -3.38
N SER A 36 -2.42 2.90 -2.95
CA SER A 36 -1.97 1.97 -1.90
C SER A 36 -0.73 1.16 -2.32
N ASP A 37 -0.66 0.72 -3.59
CA ASP A 37 0.51 0.01 -4.12
C ASP A 37 1.77 0.88 -4.11
N ALA A 38 1.64 2.15 -4.49
CA ALA A 38 2.74 3.11 -4.46
C ALA A 38 3.27 3.33 -3.04
N GLU A 39 2.38 3.44 -2.04
CA GLU A 39 2.75 3.59 -0.63
C GLU A 39 3.46 2.36 -0.08
N ILE A 40 2.90 1.17 -0.33
CA ILE A 40 3.50 -0.08 0.12
C ILE A 40 4.87 -0.27 -0.53
N ALA A 41 5.01 0.02 -1.82
CA ALA A 41 6.29 -0.05 -2.51
C ALA A 41 7.32 0.94 -1.94
N ALA A 42 6.93 2.20 -1.69
CA ALA A 42 7.79 3.21 -1.09
C ALA A 42 8.23 2.82 0.34
N ALA A 43 7.31 2.31 1.15
CA ALA A 43 7.59 1.85 2.50
C ALA A 43 8.55 0.64 2.49
N MET A 44 8.32 -0.32 1.60
CA MET A 44 9.20 -1.49 1.44
C MET A 44 10.61 -1.09 1.00
N ARG A 45 10.74 -0.10 0.11
CA ARG A 45 12.05 0.44 -0.30
C ARG A 45 12.71 1.30 0.78
N GLY A 46 12.01 1.62 1.87
CA GLY A 46 12.50 2.54 2.91
C GLY A 46 12.55 4.00 2.45
N GLU A 47 11.81 4.35 1.40
CA GLU A 47 11.66 5.73 0.90
C GLU A 47 10.76 6.55 1.82
N ILE A 48 9.80 5.89 2.48
CA ILE A 48 8.94 6.45 3.53
C ILE A 48 8.95 5.53 4.74
N THR A 49 8.73 6.08 5.93
CA THR A 49 8.60 5.28 7.14
C THR A 49 7.23 4.61 7.19
N PHE A 50 7.08 3.60 8.07
CA PHE A 50 5.77 3.02 8.35
C PHE A 50 4.79 4.08 8.88
N ASP A 51 5.26 4.98 9.75
CA ASP A 51 4.44 6.06 10.31
C ASP A 51 3.94 7.01 9.22
N ASP A 52 4.80 7.34 8.24
CA ASP A 52 4.41 8.13 7.07
C ASP A 52 3.36 7.40 6.21
N ALA A 53 3.56 6.11 5.94
CA ALA A 53 2.61 5.31 5.17
C ALA A 53 1.24 5.24 5.87
N VAL A 54 1.20 5.10 7.21
CA VAL A 54 -0.02 5.14 8.01
C VAL A 54 -0.67 6.52 7.93
N ALA A 55 0.10 7.60 8.05
CA ALA A 55 -0.41 8.96 7.97
C ALA A 55 -1.05 9.26 6.60
N ILE A 56 -0.41 8.87 5.51
CA ILE A 56 -0.94 9.05 4.15
C ILE A 56 -2.22 8.22 3.97
N GLY A 57 -2.22 6.97 4.42
CA GLY A 57 -3.40 6.10 4.38
C GLY A 57 -4.57 6.69 5.18
N LEU A 58 -4.32 7.23 6.37
CA LEU A 58 -5.33 7.86 7.21
C LEU A 58 -5.91 9.10 6.53
N VAL A 59 -5.07 9.99 5.98
CA VAL A 59 -5.51 11.18 5.24
C VAL A 59 -6.40 10.79 4.06
N ARG A 60 -6.09 9.70 3.34
CA ARG A 60 -6.92 9.22 2.23
C ARG A 60 -8.29 8.73 2.69
N ILE A 61 -8.36 8.05 3.82
CA ILE A 61 -9.63 7.57 4.39
C ILE A 61 -10.47 8.77 4.86
N THR A 62 -9.89 9.66 5.67
CA THR A 62 -10.62 10.80 6.25
C THR A 62 -10.90 11.92 5.23
N GLY A 63 -10.10 12.03 4.17
CA GLY A 63 -10.26 13.03 3.12
C GLY A 63 -11.41 12.72 2.15
N LYS A 64 -11.84 11.45 2.06
CA LYS A 64 -13.03 11.06 1.29
C LYS A 64 -14.33 11.40 1.99
N ASP A 65 -14.33 11.47 3.32
CA ASP A 65 -15.50 11.88 4.11
C ASP A 65 -15.80 13.39 4.00
N GLN A 66 -14.91 14.17 3.39
CA GLN A 66 -15.05 15.62 3.18
C GLN A 66 -15.53 16.02 1.77
N GLN A 67 -15.92 15.07 0.92
CA GLN A 67 -16.48 15.33 -0.42
C GLN A 67 -17.96 15.00 -0.53
#